data_AF-A0A844AIX1-F1
#
_entry.id   AF-A0A844AIX1-F1
#
_cell.length_a   1.000
_cell.length_b   1.000
_cell.length_c   1.000
_cell.angle_alpha   90.00
_cell.angle_beta   90.00
_cell.angle_gamma   90.00
#
_symmetry.space_group_name_H-M   'P 1'
#
loop_
_entity.id
_entity.type
_entity.pdbx_description
1 polymer ?
#
loop_
_entity_poly.entity_id
_entity_poly.type
_entity_poly.pdbx_seq_one_letter_code
_entity_poly.pdbx_strand_id
1 'polypeptide(L)' 'MRTSKRLGLYLLMALVGLGGLELGERIAIPGVHGFVSAAEARVGRPRTPVSVAGVARRTVRRCAVGVYYC' A
#
# COMPACT_ATOMS: atom_id res chain seq x y z
N MET A 1 21.16 21.70 32.73
CA MET A 1 19.79 21.23 32.41
C MET A 1 19.66 19.79 32.89
N ARG A 2 18.74 19.50 33.82
CA ARG A 2 18.47 18.12 34.32
C ARG A 2 18.18 17.19 33.14
N THR A 3 18.74 15.98 33.18
CA THR A 3 18.58 14.93 32.16
C THR A 3 17.12 14.67 31.78
N SER A 4 16.17 14.86 32.71
CA SER A 4 14.72 14.74 32.42
C SER A 4 14.20 15.75 31.39
N LYS A 5 14.69 17.00 31.42
CA LYS A 5 14.29 18.04 30.45
C LYS A 5 14.82 17.75 29.04
N ARG A 6 15.99 17.12 28.95
CA ARG A 6 16.56 16.68 27.66
C ARG A 6 15.77 15.50 27.09
N LEU A 7 15.38 14.55 27.94
CA LEU A 7 14.56 13.41 27.54
C LEU A 7 13.20 13.85 26.95
N GLY A 8 12.53 14.80 27.62
CA GLY A 8 11.29 15.38 27.11
C GLY A 8 11.46 16.09 25.77
N LEU A 9 12.59 16.79 25.57
CA LEU A 9 12.89 17.45 24.30
C LEU A 9 13.10 16.44 23.16
N TYR A 10 13.81 15.34 23.41
CA TYR A 10 14.00 14.30 22.40
C TYR A 10 12.68 13.61 22.02
N LEU A 11 11.82 13.33 23.00
CA LEU A 11 10.48 12.77 22.75
C LEU A 11 9.61 13.72 21.89
N LEU A 12 9.66 15.02 22.17
CA LEU A 12 8.94 16.02 21.39
C LEU A 12 9.43 16.04 19.94
N MET A 13 10.75 16.03 19.72
CA MET A 13 11.33 16.01 18.37
C MET A 13 10.96 14.74 17.60
N ALA A 14 10.95 13.58 18.27
CA ALA A 14 10.52 12.33 17.66
C ALA A 14 9.05 12.37 17.23
N LEU A 15 8.16 12.88 18.09
CA LEU A 15 6.72 13.04 17.79
C LEU A 15 6.48 13.98 16.61
N VAL A 16 7.18 15.12 16.56
CA VAL A 16 7.06 16.07 15.45
C VAL A 16 7.60 15.49 14.15
N GLY A 17 8.74 14.78 14.19
CA GLY A 17 9.31 14.14 13.01
C GLY A 17 8.42 13.05 12.42
N LEU A 18 7.88 12.17 13.26
CA LEU A 18 6.95 11.12 12.85
C LEU A 18 5.62 11.70 12.35
N GLY A 19 5.04 12.66 13.06
CA GLY A 19 3.79 13.31 12.65
C GLY A 19 3.92 14.13 11.36
N GLY A 20 5.07 14.77 11.14
CA GLY A 20 5.36 15.54 9.93
C GLY A 20 5.43 14.68 8.68
N LEU A 21 5.98 13.46 8.76
CA LEU A 21 6.02 12.54 7.62
C LEU A 21 4.63 12.07 7.20
N GLU A 22 3.79 11.66 8.17
CA GLU A 22 2.42 11.20 7.91
C GLU A 22 1.53 12.30 7.32
N LEU A 23 1.65 13.53 7.82
CA LEU A 23 0.92 14.68 7.28
C LEU A 23 1.43 15.09 5.90
N GLY A 24 2.75 15.04 5.68
CA GLY A 24 3.36 15.36 4.39
C GLY A 24 2.94 14.40 3.29
N GLU A 25 2.83 13.11 3.60
CA GLU A 25 2.29 12.10 2.69
C GLU A 25 0.82 12.37 2.34
N ARG A 26 -0.04 12.69 3.33
CA ARG A 26 -1.46 13.00 3.10
C ARG A 26 -1.69 14.25 2.25
N ILE A 27 -0.79 15.24 2.37
CA ILE A 27 -0.87 16.50 1.62
C ILE A 27 -0.17 16.36 0.25
N ALA A 28 0.35 15.17 -0.08
CA ALA A 28 1.01 14.86 -1.35
C ALA A 28 2.16 15.83 -1.69
N ILE A 29 2.96 16.19 -0.69
CA ILE A 29 4.13 17.05 -0.88
C ILE A 29 5.18 16.30 -1.73
N PRO A 30 5.62 16.83 -2.87
CA PRO A 30 6.62 16.17 -3.71
C PRO A 30 7.91 15.87 -2.93
N GLY A 31 8.30 14.60 -2.87
CA GLY A 31 9.51 14.15 -2.16
C GLY A 31 9.31 13.69 -0.71
N VAL A 32 8.12 13.89 -0.12
CA VAL A 32 7.74 13.28 1.15
C VAL A 32 6.87 12.07 0.86
N HIS A 33 7.52 10.91 0.75
CA HIS A 33 6.83 9.62 0.60
C HIS A 33 6.66 8.98 1.97
N GLY A 34 5.55 8.27 2.16
CA GLY A 34 5.33 7.47 3.35
C GLY A 34 6.45 6.48 3.60
N PHE A 35 6.58 6.06 4.85
CA PHE A 35 7.48 4.97 5.23
C PHE A 35 7.16 3.66 4.50
N VAL A 36 5.96 3.53 3.92
CA VAL A 36 5.49 2.35 3.19
C VAL A 36 5.20 2.73 1.74
N SER A 37 5.61 1.88 0.80
CA SER A 37 5.26 2.08 -0.61
C SER A 37 3.75 1.94 -0.83
N ALA A 38 3.16 2.85 -1.59
CA ALA A 38 1.76 2.75 -2.00
C ALA A 38 1.48 1.42 -2.73
N ALA A 39 0.55 0.63 -2.19
CA ALA A 39 0.12 -0.62 -2.81
C ALA A 39 -0.98 -0.36 -3.85
N GLU A 40 -0.58 -0.03 -5.07
CA GLU A 40 -1.52 0.16 -6.18
C GLU A 40 -2.03 -1.18 -6.74
N ALA A 41 -3.34 -1.43 -6.64
CA ALA A 41 -3.99 -2.53 -7.33
C ALA A 41 -4.14 -2.21 -8.82
N ARG A 42 -3.15 -2.60 -9.64
CA ARG A 42 -3.20 -2.40 -11.09
C ARG A 42 -4.17 -3.36 -11.78
N VAL A 43 -5.11 -2.82 -12.55
CA VAL A 43 -6.03 -3.58 -13.41
C VAL A 43 -5.23 -4.40 -14.42
N GLY A 44 -5.63 -5.66 -14.64
CA GLY A 44 -5.01 -6.55 -15.63
C GLY A 44 -3.85 -7.41 -15.12
N ARG A 45 -3.25 -7.10 -13.96
CA ARG A 45 -2.25 -7.99 -13.33
C ARG A 45 -2.85 -9.34 -12.96
N PRO A 46 -2.07 -10.44 -12.98
CA PRO A 46 -2.56 -11.75 -12.56
C PRO A 46 -3.14 -11.67 -11.15
N ARG A 47 -4.43 -12.02 -11.00
CA ARG A 47 -5.27 -11.95 -9.77
C ARG A 47 -5.89 -10.59 -9.42
N THR A 48 -5.80 -9.55 -10.26
CA THR A 48 -6.61 -8.34 -10.08
C THR A 48 -7.94 -8.42 -10.86
N PRO A 49 -8.97 -7.63 -10.49
CA PRO A 49 -10.20 -7.53 -11.29
C PRO A 49 -9.87 -7.21 -12.75
N VAL A 50 -10.64 -7.80 -13.68
CA VAL A 50 -10.47 -7.61 -15.14
C VAL A 50 -9.14 -8.17 -15.71
N SER A 51 -8.48 -9.11 -15.02
CA SER A 51 -7.34 -9.83 -15.60
C SER A 51 -7.77 -10.84 -16.66
N VAL A 52 -7.45 -10.60 -17.94
CA VAL A 52 -7.72 -11.52 -19.07
C VAL A 52 -7.11 -12.90 -18.81
N ALA A 53 -5.88 -12.96 -18.30
CA ALA A 53 -5.23 -14.21 -17.91
C ALA A 53 -5.94 -14.94 -16.75
N GLY A 54 -6.60 -14.19 -15.85
CA GLY A 54 -7.44 -14.74 -14.79
C GLY A 54 -8.73 -15.33 -15.34
N VAL A 55 -9.40 -14.61 -16.25
CA VAL A 55 -10.62 -15.06 -16.93
C VAL A 55 -10.34 -16.33 -17.73
N ALA A 56 -9.30 -16.33 -18.56
CA ALA A 56 -8.92 -17.50 -19.37
C ALA A 56 -8.72 -18.76 -18.53
N ARG A 57 -7.97 -18.67 -17.42
CA ARG A 57 -7.79 -19.82 -16.49
C ARG A 57 -9.11 -20.30 -15.88
N ARG A 58 -10.01 -19.37 -15.52
CA ARG A 58 -11.31 -19.70 -14.92
C ARG A 58 -12.23 -20.37 -15.94
N THR A 59 -12.24 -19.88 -17.17
CA THR A 59 -13.01 -20.45 -18.29
C THR A 59 -12.49 -21.85 -18.62
N VAL A 60 -11.18 -22.04 -18.81
CA VAL A 60 -10.59 -23.37 -19.09
C VAL A 60 -10.92 -24.38 -17.99
N ARG A 61 -10.83 -23.98 -16.72
CA ARG A 61 -11.21 -24.87 -15.61
C ARG A 61 -12.70 -25.26 -15.66
N ARG A 62 -13.58 -24.32 -15.99
CA ARG A 62 -15.03 -24.58 -16.12
C ARG A 62 -15.34 -25.48 -17.33
N CYS A 63 -14.63 -25.31 -18.44
CA CYS A 63 -14.71 -26.22 -19.58
C CYS A 63 -14.26 -27.63 -19.19
N ALA A 64 -13.12 -27.75 -18.49
CA ALA A 64 -12.56 -29.04 -18.09
C ALA A 64 -13.48 -29.85 -17.16
N VAL A 65 -14.30 -29.17 -16.34
CA VAL A 65 -15.30 -29.83 -15.48
C VAL A 65 -16.71 -29.92 -16.10
N GLY A 66 -16.86 -29.60 -17.40
CA GLY A 66 -18.12 -29.73 -18.13
C GLY A 66 -19.20 -28.71 -17.79
N VAL A 67 -18.84 -27.58 -17.15
CA VAL A 67 -19.81 -26.52 -16.81
C VAL A 67 -20.24 -25.72 -18.05
N TYR A 68 -19.37 -25.62 -19.04
CA TYR A 68 -19.64 -24.96 -20.32
C TYR A 68 -19.40 -25.93 -21.47
N TYR A 69 -20.18 -25.76 -22.54
CA TYR A 69 -19.85 -26.34 -23.83
C TYR A 69 -18.69 -25.54 -24.42
N CYS A 70 -17.53 -26.18 -24.37
CA CYS A 70 -16.28 -25.80 -24.97
C CYS A 70 -15.85 -27.02 -25.80
#